data_AF-A0AAN8F2M8-F1
#
_entry.id   AF-A0AAN8F2M8-F1
#
_cell.length_a   1.000
_cell.length_b   1.000
_cell.length_c   1.000
_cell.angle_alpha   90.00
_cell.angle_beta   90.00
_cell.angle_gamma   90.00
#
_symmetry.space_group_name_H-M   'P 1'
#
loop_
_entity.id
_entity.type
_entity.pdbx_description
1 polymer ?
#
loop_
_entity_poly.entity_id
_entity_poly.type
_entity_poly.pdbx_seq_one_letter_code
_entity_poly.pdbx_strand_id
1 'polypeptide(L)'
;MEQMLFSIGVRGKIRMESTNAELDVILTWSNFTFTPNISMTSNLTIEFTRYLREFNLFKSRVEKYATRAINKKISKKLAGVIVKKLNPILRKLKKKLKKMKLYKKYDIEWTTQNQTLRVAVKPKRLVENHTEDNLVDC
;
A
#
# COMPACT_ATOMS: atom_id res chain seq x y z
N MET A 1 51.72 -28.13 -4.39
CA MET A 1 50.29 -27.78 -4.45
C MET A 1 49.59 -28.66 -3.44
N GLU A 2 48.98 -28.08 -2.41
CA GLU A 2 47.74 -28.60 -1.80
C GLU A 2 47.23 -27.56 -0.78
N GLN A 3 46.20 -26.83 -1.19
CA GLN A 3 45.42 -25.97 -0.30
C GLN A 3 44.44 -26.89 0.46
N MET A 4 44.58 -27.03 1.77
CA MET A 4 43.56 -27.66 2.59
C MET A 4 42.38 -26.71 2.78
N LEU A 5 41.37 -26.86 1.93
CA LEU A 5 40.02 -26.32 2.13
C LEU A 5 39.34 -27.12 3.26
N PHE A 6 39.35 -26.59 4.48
CA PHE A 6 38.44 -27.06 5.52
C PHE A 6 37.01 -26.63 5.16
N SER A 7 36.30 -27.46 4.39
CA SER A 7 34.85 -27.35 4.28
C SER A 7 34.22 -27.88 5.56
N ILE A 8 33.94 -26.98 6.51
CA ILE A 8 33.10 -27.31 7.66
C ILE A 8 31.66 -27.41 7.12
N GLY A 9 31.27 -28.62 6.72
CA GLY A 9 29.91 -28.94 6.29
C GLY A 9 28.95 -28.93 7.48
N VAL A 10 28.46 -27.75 7.88
CA VAL A 10 27.43 -27.66 8.92
C VAL A 10 26.08 -28.11 8.35
N ARG A 11 25.76 -29.41 8.44
CA ARG A 11 24.39 -29.92 8.19
C ARG A 11 23.52 -29.64 9.43
N GLY A 12 22.93 -28.46 9.47
CA GLY A 12 21.91 -28.07 10.46
C GLY A 12 20.63 -27.59 9.76
N LYS A 13 19.45 -27.86 10.36
CA LYS A 13 18.19 -27.25 9.91
C LYS A 13 17.95 -25.99 10.73
N ILE A 14 17.77 -24.86 10.04
CA ILE A 14 17.27 -23.62 10.64
C ILE A 14 15.76 -23.63 10.43
N ARG A 15 15.00 -23.61 11.51
CA ARG A 15 13.55 -23.41 11.46
C ARG A 15 13.26 -21.97 11.85
N MET A 16 12.39 -21.33 11.09
CA MET A 16 11.99 -19.95 11.32
C MET A 16 10.47 -19.92 11.36
N GLU A 17 9.94 -19.49 12.49
CA GLU A 17 8.50 -19.42 12.74
C GLU A 17 8.12 -17.99 13.07
N SER A 18 6.92 -17.58 12.65
CA SER A 18 6.36 -16.28 12.98
C SER A 18 5.28 -16.49 14.02
N THR A 19 5.49 -16.00 15.24
CA THR A 19 4.52 -16.17 16.33
C THR A 19 3.39 -15.13 16.24
N ASN A 20 3.72 -13.92 15.77
CA ASN A 20 2.74 -12.86 15.51
C ASN A 20 3.20 -12.04 14.31
N ALA A 21 2.26 -11.59 13.48
CA ALA A 21 2.49 -10.67 12.38
C ALA A 21 1.29 -9.74 12.23
N GLU A 22 1.51 -8.46 12.53
CA GLU A 22 0.53 -7.39 12.40
C GLU A 22 0.98 -6.46 11.27
N LEU A 23 0.04 -6.12 10.41
CA LEU A 23 0.27 -5.28 9.24
C LEU A 23 -0.78 -4.18 9.20
N ASP A 24 -0.33 -2.95 9.46
CA ASP A 24 -1.16 -1.77 9.37
C ASP A 24 -0.93 -1.06 8.04
N VAL A 25 -2.03 -0.79 7.34
CA VAL A 25 -2.01 -0.14 6.02
C VAL A 25 -2.92 1.07 6.05
N ILE A 26 -2.33 2.25 6.09
CA ILE A 26 -3.05 3.52 6.03
C ILE A 26 -2.88 4.10 4.64
N LEU A 27 -3.99 4.36 3.95
CA LEU A 27 -3.99 4.94 2.60
C LEU A 27 -4.57 6.35 2.62
N THR A 28 -3.72 7.35 2.48
CA THR A 28 -4.17 8.74 2.37
C THR A 28 -4.55 9.04 0.93
N TRP A 29 -5.81 9.41 0.71
CA TRP A 29 -6.32 9.79 -0.60
C TRP A 29 -6.04 11.26 -0.90
N SER A 30 -5.46 11.53 -2.08
CA SER A 30 -5.37 12.88 -2.64
C SER A 30 -5.42 12.83 -4.16
N ASN A 31 -6.45 13.45 -4.75
CA ASN A 31 -6.55 13.75 -6.18
C ASN A 31 -6.16 12.58 -7.12
N PHE A 32 -6.83 11.42 -7.01
CA PHE A 32 -6.55 10.20 -7.80
C PHE A 32 -5.18 9.56 -7.53
N THR A 33 -4.63 9.78 -6.35
CA THR A 33 -3.39 9.17 -5.87
C THR A 33 -3.57 8.74 -4.42
N PHE A 34 -3.15 7.52 -4.11
CA PHE A 34 -2.99 7.07 -2.72
C PHE A 34 -1.54 7.19 -2.31
N THR A 35 -1.32 7.79 -1.14
CA THR A 35 -0.05 7.77 -0.43
C THR A 35 -0.13 6.73 0.67
N PRO A 36 0.59 5.60 0.55
CA PRO A 36 0.56 4.55 1.56
C PRO A 36 1.50 4.86 2.72
N ASN A 37 1.01 4.72 3.94
CA ASN A 37 1.80 4.58 5.14
C ASN A 37 1.58 3.15 5.67
N ILE A 38 2.63 2.32 5.61
CA ILE A 38 2.56 0.89 5.92
C ILE A 38 3.55 0.57 7.03
N SER A 39 3.03 0.15 8.17
CA SER A 39 3.81 -0.41 9.27
C SER A 39 3.56 -1.90 9.37
N MET A 40 4.62 -2.65 9.62
CA MET A 40 4.54 -4.07 9.90
C MET A 40 5.35 -4.37 11.14
N THR A 41 4.72 -5.06 12.08
CA THR A 41 5.33 -5.62 13.29
C THR A 41 5.22 -7.13 13.20
N SER A 42 6.32 -7.83 13.43
CA SER A 42 6.31 -9.29 13.46
C SER A 42 7.29 -9.77 14.50
N ASN A 43 7.01 -10.93 15.08
CA ASN A 43 7.88 -11.60 16.02
C ASN A 43 8.31 -12.91 15.38
N LEU A 44 9.57 -12.97 14.96
CA LEU A 44 10.15 -14.13 14.31
C LEU A 44 11.03 -14.86 15.31
N THR A 45 10.78 -16.14 15.47
CA THR A 45 11.59 -17.04 16.29
C THR A 45 12.40 -17.95 15.38
N ILE A 46 13.69 -18.07 15.66
CA ILE A 46 14.61 -18.91 14.91
C ILE A 46 15.09 -20.04 15.82
N GLU A 47 14.83 -21.27 15.42
CA GLU A 47 15.34 -22.45 16.09
C GLU A 47 16.52 -23.03 15.32
N PHE A 48 17.66 -23.06 16.00
CA PHE A 48 18.88 -23.69 15.53
C PHE A 48 18.96 -25.11 16.09
N THR A 49 18.89 -26.12 15.22
CA THR A 49 18.94 -27.53 15.64
C THR A 49 20.35 -28.12 15.56
N ARG A 50 20.63 -29.13 16.41
CA ARG A 50 21.86 -29.95 16.39
C ARG A 50 23.15 -29.12 16.54
N TYR A 51 24.04 -29.17 15.56
CA TYR A 51 25.38 -28.54 15.57
C TYR A 51 25.37 -27.01 15.59
N LEU A 52 24.20 -26.38 15.46
CA LEU A 52 24.05 -24.92 15.53
C LEU A 52 23.64 -24.43 16.93
N ARG A 53 23.67 -25.28 17.96
CA ARG A 53 23.26 -24.90 19.32
C ARG A 53 24.09 -23.75 19.91
N GLU A 54 25.36 -23.65 19.55
CA GLU A 54 26.23 -22.52 19.95
C GLU A 54 25.75 -21.16 19.39
N PHE A 55 25.01 -21.17 18.27
CA PHE A 55 24.40 -19.96 17.69
C PHE A 55 23.19 -19.46 18.50
N ASN A 56 22.73 -20.21 19.51
CA ASN A 56 21.73 -19.70 20.45
C ASN A 56 22.19 -18.44 21.18
N LEU A 57 23.51 -18.25 21.37
CA LEU A 57 24.07 -17.03 21.97
C LEU A 57 23.78 -15.77 21.14
N PHE A 58 23.63 -15.93 19.82
CA PHE A 58 23.36 -14.83 18.90
C PHE A 58 21.92 -14.82 18.37
N LYS A 59 21.11 -15.81 18.75
CA LYS A 59 19.73 -16.01 18.27
C LYS A 59 18.90 -14.73 18.32
N SER A 60 18.86 -14.06 19.47
CA SER A 60 18.11 -12.80 19.64
C SER A 60 18.55 -11.70 18.66
N ARG A 61 19.86 -11.60 18.37
CA ARG A 61 20.38 -10.61 17.41
C ARG A 61 19.96 -10.97 15.97
N VAL A 62 20.04 -12.25 15.61
CA VAL A 62 19.65 -12.75 14.28
C VAL A 62 18.15 -12.58 14.07
N GLU A 63 17.32 -12.93 15.05
CA GLU A 63 15.86 -12.76 15.02
C GLU A 63 15.48 -11.28 14.83
N LYS A 64 16.08 -10.39 15.61
CA LYS A 64 15.85 -8.94 15.51
C LYS A 64 16.22 -8.39 14.14
N TYR A 65 17.35 -8.84 13.58
CA TYR A 65 17.78 -8.42 12.25
C TYR A 65 16.86 -8.96 11.15
N ALA A 66 16.53 -10.25 11.20
CA ALA A 66 15.64 -10.91 10.25
C ALA A 66 14.25 -10.26 10.25
N THR A 67 13.69 -10.03 11.44
CA THR A 67 12.41 -9.32 11.65
C THR A 67 12.42 -7.95 10.99
N ARG A 68 13.44 -7.13 11.28
CA ARG A 68 13.57 -5.78 10.69
C ARG A 68 13.66 -5.82 9.17
N ALA A 69 14.45 -6.77 8.63
CA ALA A 69 14.64 -6.91 7.19
C ALA A 69 13.33 -7.33 6.48
N ILE A 70 12.60 -8.29 7.07
CA ILE A 70 11.33 -8.79 6.53
C ILE A 70 10.26 -7.70 6.60
N ASN A 71 10.06 -7.07 7.76
CA ASN A 71 9.07 -6.00 7.91
C ASN A 71 9.32 -4.87 6.90
N LYS A 72 10.58 -4.43 6.77
CA LYS A 72 10.95 -3.40 5.79
C LYS A 72 10.68 -3.84 4.35
N LYS A 73 10.98 -5.10 4.00
CA LYS A 73 10.81 -5.61 2.63
C LYS A 73 9.34 -5.75 2.27
N ILE A 74 8.49 -6.22 3.19
CA ILE A 74 7.06 -6.36 2.99
C ILE A 74 6.41 -4.98 2.86
N SER A 75 6.66 -4.06 3.81
CA SER A 75 6.14 -2.69 3.73
C SER A 75 6.54 -2.00 2.42
N LYS A 76 7.80 -2.15 1.99
CA LYS A 76 8.28 -1.57 0.72
C LYS A 76 7.61 -2.21 -0.51
N LYS A 77 7.42 -3.53 -0.52
CA LYS A 77 6.75 -4.22 -1.63
C LYS A 77 5.30 -3.78 -1.74
N LEU A 78 4.58 -3.69 -0.61
CA LEU A 78 3.17 -3.30 -0.59
C LEU A 78 3.00 -1.83 -1.01
N ALA A 79 3.84 -0.93 -0.49
CA ALA A 79 3.90 0.47 -0.96
C ALA A 79 4.15 0.53 -2.47
N GLY A 80 5.08 -0.31 -2.95
CA GLY A 80 5.40 -0.43 -4.37
C GLY A 80 4.19 -0.85 -5.21
N VAL A 81 3.38 -1.80 -4.76
CA VAL A 81 2.16 -2.23 -5.48
C VAL A 81 1.16 -1.07 -5.58
N ILE A 82 0.94 -0.33 -4.50
CA ILE A 82 0.00 0.79 -4.46
C ILE A 82 0.47 1.90 -5.43
N VAL A 83 1.75 2.29 -5.33
CA VAL A 83 2.29 3.36 -6.16
C VAL A 83 2.42 2.96 -7.64
N LYS A 84 2.82 1.72 -7.93
CA LYS A 84 3.10 1.27 -9.31
C LYS A 84 1.91 0.66 -10.02
N LYS A 85 0.92 0.12 -9.32
CA LYS A 85 -0.27 -0.50 -9.93
C LYS A 85 -1.53 0.31 -9.69
N LEU A 86 -1.85 0.61 -8.43
CA LEU A 86 -3.11 1.28 -8.07
C LEU A 86 -3.16 2.74 -8.55
N ASN A 87 -2.12 3.54 -8.26
CA ASN A 87 -2.10 4.95 -8.64
C ASN A 87 -2.17 5.18 -10.16
N PRO A 88 -1.50 4.40 -11.02
CA PRO A 88 -1.67 4.51 -12.47
C PRO A 88 -3.09 4.21 -12.95
N ILE A 89 -3.80 3.25 -12.34
CA ILE A 89 -5.19 2.95 -12.67
C ILE A 89 -6.07 4.16 -12.35
N LEU A 90 -5.91 4.75 -11.17
CA LEU A 90 -6.65 5.95 -10.76
C LEU A 90 -6.36 7.16 -11.65
N ARG A 91 -5.10 7.35 -12.06
CA ARG A 91 -4.72 8.39 -13.02
C ARG A 91 -5.35 8.14 -14.40
N LYS A 92 -5.45 6.89 -14.85
CA LYS A 92 -6.17 6.54 -16.09
C LYS A 92 -7.67 6.85 -15.96
N LEU A 93 -8.28 6.54 -14.81
CA LEU A 93 -9.68 6.90 -14.52
C LEU A 93 -9.89 8.42 -14.63
N LYS A 94 -9.04 9.23 -13.97
CA LYS A 94 -9.07 10.69 -14.07
C LYS A 94 -9.03 11.18 -15.52
N LYS A 95 -8.16 10.60 -16.35
CA LYS A 95 -8.06 10.93 -17.79
C LYS A 95 -9.34 10.56 -18.54
N LYS A 96 -9.93 9.38 -18.29
CA LYS A 96 -11.19 8.97 -18.91
C LYS A 96 -12.33 9.92 -18.56
N LEU A 97 -12.47 10.28 -17.28
CA LEU A 97 -13.49 11.22 -16.81
C LEU A 97 -13.37 12.60 -17.50
N LYS A 98 -12.13 13.09 -17.69
CA LYS A 98 -11.87 14.33 -18.45
C LYS A 98 -12.23 14.20 -19.93
N LYS A 99 -11.82 13.10 -20.60
CA LYS A 99 -12.10 12.85 -22.02
C LYS A 99 -13.60 12.78 -22.31
N MET A 100 -14.36 12.12 -21.44
CA MET A 100 -15.81 12.02 -21.54
C MET A 100 -16.54 13.34 -21.23
N LYS A 101 -15.80 14.41 -20.89
CA LYS A 101 -16.34 15.72 -20.49
C LYS A 101 -17.37 15.60 -19.35
N LEU A 102 -17.26 14.57 -18.50
CA LEU A 102 -18.21 14.32 -17.41
C LEU A 102 -18.25 15.49 -16.44
N TYR A 103 -17.10 16.10 -16.15
CA TYR A 103 -17.01 17.32 -15.33
C TYR A 103 -17.71 18.56 -15.92
N LYS A 104 -18.12 18.54 -17.20
CA LYS A 104 -18.95 19.60 -17.80
C LYS A 104 -20.43 19.43 -17.46
N LYS A 105 -20.90 18.18 -17.35
CA LYS A 105 -22.31 17.85 -17.09
C LYS A 105 -22.59 17.55 -15.62
N TYR A 106 -21.57 17.13 -14.88
CA TYR A 106 -21.69 16.66 -13.52
C TYR A 106 -20.60 17.27 -12.63
N ASP A 107 -20.96 17.56 -11.39
CA ASP A 107 -20.02 17.75 -10.29
C ASP A 107 -19.73 16.39 -9.67
N ILE A 108 -18.44 16.05 -9.59
CA ILE A 108 -17.97 14.78 -9.02
C ILE A 108 -17.18 15.11 -7.77
N GLU A 109 -17.75 14.77 -6.62
CA GLU A 109 -17.15 14.95 -5.30
C GLU A 109 -16.56 13.62 -4.82
N TRP A 110 -15.33 13.68 -4.29
CA TRP A 110 -14.64 12.53 -3.71
C TRP A 110 -14.43 12.80 -2.23
N THR A 111 -14.90 11.91 -1.37
CA THR A 111 -14.78 12.06 0.08
C THR A 111 -14.32 10.76 0.72
N THR A 112 -13.52 10.85 1.76
CA THR A 112 -13.12 9.69 2.57
C THR A 112 -13.90 9.73 3.88
N GLN A 113 -14.80 8.77 4.08
CA GLN A 113 -15.62 8.67 5.29
C GLN A 113 -15.64 7.23 5.78
N ASN A 114 -15.40 7.02 7.08
CA ASN A 114 -15.37 5.69 7.71
C ASN A 114 -14.50 4.70 6.94
N GLN A 115 -13.25 5.10 6.65
CA GLN A 115 -12.27 4.30 5.89
C GLN A 115 -12.71 3.94 4.45
N THR A 116 -13.80 4.52 3.96
CA THR A 116 -14.35 4.28 2.62
C THR A 116 -14.15 5.52 1.74
N LEU A 117 -13.58 5.33 0.56
CA LEU A 117 -13.57 6.35 -0.49
C LEU A 117 -14.93 6.35 -1.19
N ARG A 118 -15.69 7.42 -1.00
CA ARG A 118 -17.01 7.64 -1.58
C ARG A 118 -16.92 8.61 -2.75
N VAL A 119 -17.77 8.39 -3.75
CA VAL A 119 -17.89 9.24 -4.93
C VAL A 119 -19.34 9.66 -5.06
N ALA A 120 -19.59 10.95 -5.04
CA ALA A 120 -20.90 11.52 -5.35
C ALA A 120 -20.83 12.17 -6.73
N VAL A 121 -21.81 11.85 -7.59
CA VAL A 121 -21.95 12.43 -8.92
C VAL A 121 -23.27 13.17 -8.94
N LYS A 122 -23.22 14.50 -9.05
CA LYS A 122 -24.40 15.38 -9.08
C LYS A 122 -24.51 16.01 -10.46
N PRO A 123 -25.68 16.05 -11.11
CA PRO A 123 -25.85 16.81 -12.33
C PRO A 123 -25.67 18.30 -12.04
N LYS A 124 -24.94 19.00 -12.92
CA LYS A 124 -24.91 20.46 -12.88
C LYS A 124 -26.28 20.95 -13.33
N ARG A 125 -26.95 21.72 -12.48
CA ARG A 125 -28.18 22.41 -12.90
C ARG A 125 -27.76 23.41 -13.98
N LEU A 126 -28.36 23.29 -15.17
CA LEU A 126 -28.37 24.41 -16.09
C LEU A 126 -29.23 25.47 -15.41
N VAL A 127 -28.62 26.58 -15.00
CA VAL A 127 -29.40 27.76 -14.67
C VAL A 127 -29.93 28.25 -16.01
N GLU A 128 -31.12 27.81 -16.38
CA GLU A 128 -31.89 28.46 -17.43
C GLU A 128 -32.31 29.81 -16.87
N ASN A 129 -31.58 30.85 -17.24
CA ASN A 129 -32.07 32.21 -17.12
C ASN A 129 -33.26 32.30 -18.10
N HIS A 130 -34.46 31.99 -17.62
CA HIS A 130 -35.66 32.53 -18.23
C HIS A 130 -35.59 34.05 -17.99
N THR A 131 -35.00 34.76 -18.94
CA THR A 131 -35.32 36.17 -19.13
C THR A 131 -36.80 36.18 -19.47
N GLU A 132 -37.64 36.53 -18.49
CA GLU A 132 -39.00 36.97 -18.75
C GLU A 132 -38.88 38.19 -19.67
N ASP A 133 -39.08 37.97 -20.97
CA ASP A 133 -39.48 39.00 -21.89
C ASP A 133 -40.83 39.53 -21.38
N ASN A 134 -40.77 40.61 -20.61
CA ASN A 134 -41.91 41.45 -20.31
C ASN A 134 -42.37 42.12 -21.61
N LEU A 135 -43.19 41.40 -22.37
CA LEU A 135 -44.17 41.98 -23.28
C LEU A 135 -45.23 42.67 -22.41
N VAL A 136 -45.01 43.96 -22.15
CA VAL A 136 -46.10 44.88 -21.82
C VAL A 136 -46.66 45.35 -23.16
N ASP A 137 -47.77 44.72 -23.52
CA ASP A 137 -48.74 45.26 -24.47
C ASP A 137 -49.65 46.23 -23.69
N CYS A 138 -50.07 47.30 -24.39
CA CYS A 138 -50.78 48.53 -23.95
C CYS A 138 -49.88 49.73 -23.57
#